data_AF-A0A759SJE1-F1
#
_entry.id   AF-A0A759SJE1-F1
#
_cell.length_a   1.000
_cell.length_b   1.000
_cell.length_c   1.000
_cell.angle_alpha   90.00
_cell.angle_beta   90.00
_cell.angle_gamma   90.00
#
_symmetry.space_group_name_H-M   'P 1'
#
loop_
_entity.id
_entity.type
_entity.pdbx_description
1 polymer ?
#
loop_
_entity_poly.entity_id
_entity_poly.type
_entity_poly.pdbx_seq_one_letter_code
_entity_poly.pdbx_strand_id
1 'polypeptide(L)' 'NATKARFEMPIESTGDIRDNCDSSGKTMAEMRTTYNGHTHKENGDGGGITDKPVQPMS' A
#
# COMPACT_ATOMS: atom_id res chain seq x y z
N ASN A 1 -0.52 -24.58 -8.98
CA ASN A 1 -1.10 -23.64 -7.99
C ASN A 1 -2.61 -23.72 -7.99
N ALA A 2 -3.22 -23.63 -6.82
CA ALA A 2 -4.64 -23.35 -6.71
C ALA A 2 -4.92 -21.95 -7.27
N THR A 3 -5.98 -21.79 -8.05
CA THR A 3 -6.30 -20.51 -8.71
C THR A 3 -6.83 -19.45 -7.75
N LYS A 4 -7.30 -19.86 -6.56
CA LYS A 4 -7.78 -18.97 -5.49
C LYS A 4 -7.76 -19.67 -4.13
N ALA A 5 -7.43 -18.93 -3.09
CA ALA A 5 -7.71 -19.29 -1.70
C ALA A 5 -8.59 -18.20 -1.06
N ARG A 6 -9.53 -18.59 -0.19
CA ARG A 6 -10.36 -17.67 0.59
C ARG A 6 -10.29 -18.06 2.06
N PHE A 7 -10.04 -17.08 2.90
CA PHE A 7 -9.99 -17.25 4.35
C PHE A 7 -11.19 -16.51 4.95
N GLU A 8 -12.02 -17.21 5.72
CA GLU A 8 -13.12 -16.62 6.52
C GLU A 8 -12.70 -16.47 7.98
N MET A 9 -11.44 -16.13 8.20
CA MET A 9 -10.83 -15.94 9.52
C MET A 9 -9.73 -14.87 9.45
N PRO A 10 -9.33 -14.28 10.58
CA PRO A 10 -8.15 -13.43 10.63
C PRO A 10 -6.89 -14.17 10.17
N ILE A 11 -5.98 -13.44 9.54
CA ILE A 11 -4.68 -13.95 9.14
C ILE A 11 -3.63 -13.22 9.97
N GLU A 12 -2.92 -13.96 10.80
CA GLU A 12 -1.73 -13.48 11.50
C GLU A 12 -0.49 -14.06 10.82
N SER A 13 0.50 -13.20 10.56
CA SER A 13 1.75 -13.60 9.90
C SER A 13 2.93 -12.98 10.65
N THR A 14 3.91 -13.81 10.99
CA THR A 14 5.19 -13.36 11.55
C THR A 14 6.14 -12.84 10.46
N GLY A 15 5.87 -13.16 9.19
CA GLY A 15 6.61 -12.66 8.03
C GLY A 15 5.76 -11.76 7.13
N ASP A 16 6.34 -11.31 6.02
CA ASP A 16 5.63 -10.44 5.09
C ASP A 16 4.53 -11.17 4.31
N ILE A 17 3.39 -10.50 4.17
CA ILE A 17 2.35 -10.87 3.21
C ILE A 17 2.62 -10.07 1.93
N ARG A 18 3.00 -10.74 0.86
CA ARG A 18 3.27 -10.14 -0.46
C ARG A 18 2.09 -10.36 -1.40
N ASP A 19 1.54 -9.26 -1.92
CA ASP A 19 0.55 -9.26 -2.98
C ASP A 19 1.23 -9.26 -4.36
N ASN A 20 0.55 -9.82 -5.37
CA ASN A 20 0.97 -9.81 -6.78
C ASN A 20 2.44 -10.25 -7.04
N CYS A 21 2.88 -11.35 -6.40
CA CYS A 21 4.28 -11.81 -6.38
C CYS A 21 4.97 -11.95 -7.74
N ASP A 22 4.22 -12.28 -8.79
CA ASP A 22 4.78 -12.57 -10.13
C ASP A 22 4.81 -11.34 -11.06
N SER A 23 4.55 -10.15 -10.53
CA SER A 23 4.55 -8.89 -11.28
C SER A 23 5.06 -7.74 -10.41
N SER A 24 4.32 -6.63 -10.30
CA SER A 24 4.64 -5.45 -9.52
C SER A 24 4.45 -5.63 -8.00
N GLY A 25 4.58 -6.85 -7.50
CA GLY A 25 4.19 -7.25 -6.16
C GLY A 25 4.79 -6.41 -5.05
N LYS A 26 3.98 -6.16 -4.03
CA LYS A 26 4.34 -5.37 -2.84
C LYS A 26 3.90 -6.11 -1.60
N THR A 27 4.71 -6.04 -0.56
CA THR A 27 4.33 -6.47 0.77
C THR A 27 3.28 -5.52 1.36
N MET A 28 2.46 -6.03 2.29
CA MET A 28 1.55 -5.18 3.06
C MET A 28 2.31 -4.05 3.78
N ALA A 29 3.57 -4.29 4.20
CA ALA A 29 4.43 -3.27 4.79
C ALA A 29 4.83 -2.18 3.78
N GLU A 30 5.26 -2.56 2.57
CA GLU A 30 5.59 -1.61 1.50
C GLU A 30 4.37 -0.79 1.06
N MET A 31 3.17 -1.37 1.06
CA MET A 31 1.93 -0.65 0.75
C MET A 31 1.62 0.40 1.82
N ARG A 32 1.78 0.09 3.12
CA ARG A 32 1.67 1.07 4.20
C ARG A 32 2.66 2.21 4.03
N THR A 33 3.93 1.91 3.76
CA THR A 33 4.96 2.94 3.54
C THR A 33 4.64 3.81 2.33
N THR A 34 4.20 3.21 1.22
CA THR A 34 3.81 3.94 0.01
C THR A 34 2.64 4.86 0.30
N TYR A 35 1.61 4.37 0.99
CA TYR A 35 0.48 5.18 1.41
C TYR A 35 0.92 6.31 2.35
N ASN A 36 1.67 6.04 3.40
CA ASN A 36 2.07 7.08 4.35
C ASN A 36 3.03 8.12 3.76
N GLY A 37 3.69 7.80 2.64
CA GLY A 37 4.68 8.66 1.99
C GLY A 37 4.19 9.37 0.73
N HIS A 38 2.99 9.08 0.21
CA HIS A 38 2.58 9.63 -1.08
C HIS A 38 2.26 11.12 -1.01
N THR A 39 2.41 11.78 -2.15
CA THR A 39 2.05 13.18 -2.36
C THR A 39 1.35 13.31 -3.70
N HIS A 40 0.63 14.40 -3.91
CA HIS A 40 0.01 14.73 -5.19
C HIS A 40 0.59 16.02 -5.75
N LYS A 41 0.49 16.19 -7.07
CA LYS A 41 0.67 17.49 -7.70
C LYS A 41 -0.61 18.28 -7.49
N GLU A 42 -0.49 19.50 -6.98
CA GLU A 42 -1.64 20.40 -6.86
C GLU A 42 -1.97 21.02 -8.22
N ASN A 43 -3.24 21.33 -8.46
CA ASN A 43 -3.67 21.95 -9.71
C ASN A 43 -3.53 23.48 -9.64
N GLY A 44 -3.23 24.12 -10.78
CA GLY A 44 -3.17 25.59 -10.94
C GLY A 44 -1.76 26.16 -11.06
N ASP A 45 -1.65 27.43 -11.50
CA ASP A 45 -0.37 28.14 -11.64
C ASP A 45 0.19 28.49 -10.26
N GLY A 46 1.00 27.59 -9.71
CA GLY A 46 1.61 27.70 -8.39
C GLY A 46 1.32 26.53 -7.44
N GLY A 47 0.47 25.57 -7.86
CA GLY A 47 0.19 24.37 -7.10
C GLY A 47 1.44 23.49 -7.01
N GLY A 48 2.06 23.43 -5.85
CA GLY A 48 3.28 22.67 -5.63
C GLY A 48 3.03 21.16 -5.54
N ILE A 49 3.76 20.53 -4.63
CA ILE A 49 3.50 19.16 -4.21
C ILE A 49 2.80 19.22 -2.87
N THR A 50 1.70 18.47 -2.71
CA THR A 50 1.01 18.37 -1.42
C THR A 50 1.94 17.80 -0.36
N ASP A 51 1.65 18.10 0.91
CA ASP A 51 2.20 17.31 2.00
C ASP A 51 1.72 15.85 1.96
N LYS A 52 2.34 15.02 2.80
CA LYS A 52 1.96 13.61 3.01
C LYS A 52 0.58 13.50 3.67
N PRO A 53 -0.07 12.33 3.63
CA PRO A 53 -1.40 12.15 4.20
C PRO A 53 -1.42 12.49 5.69
N VAL A 54 -2.42 13.27 6.09
CA VAL A 54 -2.63 13.65 7.49
C VAL A 54 -3.11 12.49 8.35
N GLN A 55 -3.72 11.46 7.76
CA GLN A 55 -4.16 10.23 8.44
C GLN A 55 -3.33 9.04 7.96
N PRO A 56 -2.22 8.72 8.65
CA PRO A 56 -1.38 7.60 8.27
C PRO A 56 -2.06 6.26 8.61
N MET A 57 -1.73 5.25 7.83
CA MET A 57 -2.02 3.86 8.15
C MET A 57 -1.03 3.37 9.21
N SER A 58 -1.55 2.82 10.31
CA SER A 58 -0.78 2.16 11.38
C SER A 58 -0.28 0.77 10.97
#